data_AF-A0A286G9E8-F1
#
_entry.id   AF-A0A286G9E8-F1
#
_cell.length_a   1.000
_cell.length_b   1.000
_cell.length_c   1.000
_cell.angle_alpha   90.00
_cell.angle_beta   90.00
_cell.angle_gamma   90.00
#
_symmetry.space_group_name_H-M   'P 1'
#
loop_
_entity.id
_entity.type
_entity.pdbx_description
1 polymer ?
#
loop_
_entity_poly.entity_id
_entity_poly.type
_entity_poly.pdbx_seq_one_letter_code
_entity_poly.pdbx_strand_id
1 'polypeptide(L)'
;MRRPVPAVTILVAVAAVLSLAACADDAGQPHVVTSGGGLAIALDDGDDALARAVETANRHCVEARRVAVLQTVSEMNGERLAFFECVDV
;
A
#
# COMPACT_ATOMS: atom_id res chain seq x y z
N MET A 1 -46.69 26.34 32.07
CA MET A 1 -45.44 25.65 32.44
C MET A 1 -45.79 24.25 32.95
N ARG A 2 -44.99 23.23 32.61
CA ARG A 2 -45.20 21.76 32.74
C ARG A 2 -45.83 21.07 31.52
N ARG A 3 -44.99 20.44 30.69
CA ARG A 3 -45.29 19.19 29.94
C ARG A 3 -44.71 18.03 30.80
N PRO A 4 -45.18 16.76 30.71
CA PRO A 4 -44.60 15.89 29.67
C PRO A 4 -45.46 14.68 29.18
N VAL A 5 -45.15 14.28 27.93
CA VAL A 5 -45.24 12.97 27.23
C VAL A 5 -46.56 12.16 27.18
N PRO A 6 -47.17 12.01 25.99
CA PRO A 6 -47.81 10.75 25.61
C PRO A 6 -46.80 9.83 24.91
N ALA A 7 -46.67 8.63 25.45
CA ALA A 7 -45.89 7.52 24.95
C ALA A 7 -46.27 7.20 23.49
N VAL A 8 -45.32 7.40 22.57
CA VAL A 8 -45.39 6.81 21.24
C VAL A 8 -44.25 5.82 21.16
N THR A 9 -44.62 4.58 21.42
CA THR A 9 -43.81 3.37 21.32
C THR A 9 -43.41 3.17 19.87
N ILE A 10 -42.21 3.61 19.49
CA ILE A 10 -41.66 3.33 18.15
C ILE A 10 -40.84 2.05 18.24
N LEU A 11 -41.48 0.95 17.88
CA LEU A 11 -40.85 -0.33 17.52
C LEU A 11 -39.99 -0.11 16.26
N VAL A 12 -38.67 0.01 16.42
CA VAL A 12 -37.74 -0.04 15.29
C VAL A 12 -37.14 -1.44 15.23
N ALA A 13 -37.80 -2.30 14.45
CA ALA A 13 -37.16 -3.47 13.88
C ALA A 13 -36.46 -3.04 12.59
N VAL A 14 -35.12 -2.99 12.57
CA VAL A 14 -34.37 -2.90 11.32
C VAL A 14 -33.19 -3.87 11.39
N ALA A 15 -33.43 -5.00 10.72
CA ALA A 15 -32.56 -5.76 9.85
C ALA A 15 -31.05 -5.79 10.17
N ALA A 16 -30.57 -7.02 10.37
CA ALA A 16 -29.18 -7.39 10.30
C ALA A 16 -28.54 -6.89 9.00
N VAL A 17 -27.55 -6.02 9.11
CA VAL A 17 -26.65 -5.69 8.00
C VAL A 17 -25.42 -6.57 8.16
N LEU A 18 -25.46 -7.73 7.49
CA LEU A 18 -24.25 -8.44 7.08
C LEU A 18 -23.43 -7.45 6.24
N SER A 19 -22.44 -6.81 6.85
CA SER A 19 -21.44 -6.06 6.10
C SER A 19 -20.46 -7.06 5.54
N LEU A 20 -20.72 -7.44 4.30
CA LEU A 20 -19.83 -8.20 3.44
C LEU A 20 -18.44 -7.54 3.45
N ALA A 21 -17.43 -8.41 3.55
CA ALA A 21 -16.11 -8.28 2.95
C ALA A 21 -15.85 -6.93 2.28
N ALA A 22 -15.27 -5.99 3.03
CA ALA A 22 -14.34 -5.08 2.41
C ALA A 22 -13.11 -5.93 2.07
N CYS A 23 -13.10 -6.50 0.87
CA CYS A 23 -11.85 -6.73 0.17
C CYS A 23 -11.15 -5.38 0.19
N ALA A 24 -10.16 -5.23 1.07
CA ALA A 24 -9.16 -4.22 0.85
C ALA A 24 -8.45 -4.69 -0.41
N ASP A 25 -8.87 -4.14 -1.55
CA ASP A 25 -8.04 -4.03 -2.72
C ASP A 25 -6.70 -3.46 -2.24
N ASP A 26 -5.73 -4.34 -2.03
CA ASP A 26 -4.30 -4.02 -1.96
C ASP A 26 -3.87 -3.66 -3.38
N ALA A 27 -4.51 -2.63 -3.93
CA ALA A 27 -4.24 -2.09 -5.23
C ALA A 27 -3.04 -1.15 -5.08
N GLY A 28 -1.85 -1.72 -5.29
CA GLY A 28 -0.65 -0.94 -5.60
C GLY A 28 0.20 -0.53 -4.42
N GLN A 29 0.23 -1.30 -3.33
CA GLN A 29 1.41 -1.22 -2.47
C GLN A 29 2.54 -2.01 -3.13
N PRO A 30 3.67 -1.37 -3.48
CA PRO A 30 4.78 -2.07 -4.07
C PRO A 30 5.20 -3.21 -3.12
N HIS A 31 5.09 -4.45 -3.59
CA HIS A 31 5.57 -5.62 -2.85
C HIS A 31 7.09 -5.52 -2.73
N VAL A 32 7.54 -5.02 -1.59
CA VAL A 32 8.95 -4.83 -1.27
C VAL A 32 9.52 -6.14 -0.70
N VAL A 33 10.44 -6.76 -1.44
CA VAL A 33 11.21 -7.92 -0.95
C VAL A 33 12.62 -7.45 -0.62
N THR A 34 13.03 -7.59 0.65
CA THR A 34 14.34 -7.17 1.14
C THR A 34 15.25 -8.38 1.30
N SER A 35 16.35 -8.45 0.55
CA SER A 35 17.40 -9.47 0.75
C SER A 35 18.70 -8.77 1.10
N GLY A 36 19.05 -8.76 2.40
CA GLY A 36 20.39 -8.49 2.97
C GLY A 36 21.11 -7.16 2.66
N GLY A 37 20.64 -6.37 1.71
CA GLY A 37 21.30 -5.16 1.20
C GLY A 37 20.66 -4.61 -0.08
N GLY A 38 19.84 -5.42 -0.76
CA GLY A 38 19.06 -5.02 -1.92
C GLY A 38 17.55 -5.02 -1.68
N LEU A 39 16.86 -4.25 -2.51
CA LEU A 39 15.43 -4.02 -2.52
C LEU A 39 14.87 -4.37 -3.90
N ALA A 40 13.89 -5.25 -3.98
CA ALA A 40 13.12 -5.47 -5.21
C ALA A 40 11.75 -4.77 -5.09
N ILE A 41 11.38 -4.00 -6.11
CA ILE A 41 10.09 -3.30 -6.21
C ILE A 41 9.41 -3.69 -7.52
N ALA A 42 8.16 -4.16 -7.42
CA ALA A 42 7.30 -4.36 -8.59
C ALA A 42 6.97 -3.03 -9.28
N LEU A 43 7.06 -3.04 -10.61
CA LEU A 43 6.72 -1.91 -11.46
C LEU A 43 5.29 -2.11 -11.97
N ASP A 44 4.39 -1.22 -11.54
CA ASP A 44 3.04 -1.17 -12.09
C ASP A 44 3.04 -0.82 -13.59
N ASP A 45 1.92 -1.05 -14.25
CA ASP A 45 1.72 -0.56 -15.62
C ASP A 45 1.42 0.94 -15.61
N GLY A 46 2.47 1.74 -15.85
CA GLY A 46 2.37 3.18 -16.05
C GLY A 46 3.72 3.78 -16.42
N ASP A 47 3.70 4.91 -17.14
CA ASP A 47 4.92 5.59 -17.61
C ASP A 47 5.82 6.03 -16.44
N ASP A 48 5.23 6.32 -15.28
CA ASP A 48 5.92 6.77 -14.06
C ASP A 48 6.33 5.63 -13.11
N ALA A 49 6.10 4.37 -13.46
CA ALA A 49 6.30 3.24 -12.55
C ALA A 49 7.74 3.16 -12.00
N LEU A 50 8.73 3.35 -12.88
CA LEU A 50 10.14 3.34 -12.47
C LEU A 50 10.49 4.53 -11.58
N ALA A 51 9.95 5.72 -11.86
CA ALA A 51 10.19 6.91 -11.04
C ALA A 51 9.65 6.72 -9.62
N ARG A 52 8.43 6.17 -9.49
CA ARG A 52 7.82 5.82 -8.20
C ARG A 52 8.62 4.75 -7.46
N ALA A 53 9.15 3.76 -8.17
CA ALA A 53 10.03 2.74 -7.59
C ALA A 53 11.34 3.34 -7.07
N VAL A 54 11.97 4.24 -7.83
CA VAL A 54 13.19 4.96 -7.41
C VAL A 54 12.93 5.80 -6.15
N GLU A 55 11.80 6.52 -6.09
CA GLU A 55 11.46 7.32 -4.91
C GLU A 55 11.23 6.43 -3.68
N THR A 56 10.53 5.31 -3.87
CA THR A 56 10.30 4.31 -2.82
C THR A 56 11.62 3.71 -2.32
N ALA A 57 12.53 3.36 -3.24
CA ALA A 57 13.85 2.84 -2.90
C ALA A 57 14.69 3.87 -2.14
N ASN A 58 14.67 5.13 -2.57
CA ASN A 58 15.41 6.19 -1.89
C ASN A 58 14.90 6.42 -0.46
N ARG A 59 13.58 6.46 -0.25
CA ARG A 59 13.03 6.56 1.12
C ARG A 59 13.49 5.40 2.00
N HIS A 60 13.50 4.18 1.46
CA HIS A 60 13.97 3.00 2.18
C HIS A 60 15.47 3.09 2.56
N CYS A 61 16.34 3.47 1.62
CA CYS A 61 17.78 3.54 1.88
C CYS A 61 18.18 4.71 2.78
N VAL A 62 17.46 5.84 2.72
CA VAL A 62 17.75 7.03 3.54
C VAL A 62 17.55 6.77 5.03
N GLU A 63 16.61 5.90 5.43
CA GLU A 63 16.46 5.46 6.82
C GLU A 63 17.76 4.85 7.38
N ALA A 64 18.56 4.22 6.52
CA ALA A 64 19.86 3.65 6.84
C ALA A 64 21.05 4.58 6.54
N ARG A 65 20.82 5.87 6.22
CA ARG A 65 21.83 6.84 5.74
C ARG A 65 22.57 6.39 4.47
N ARG A 66 21.86 5.70 3.58
CA ARG A 66 22.35 5.19 2.30
C ARG A 66 21.58 5.79 1.13
N VAL A 67 22.10 5.60 -0.08
CA VAL A 67 21.44 5.99 -1.33
C VAL A 67 21.00 4.74 -2.09
N ALA A 68 19.83 4.80 -2.72
CA ALA A 68 19.35 3.73 -3.58
C ALA A 68 19.98 3.84 -4.97
N VAL A 69 20.62 2.77 -5.43
CA VAL A 69 21.15 2.64 -6.79
C VAL A 69 20.35 1.57 -7.52
N LEU A 70 19.75 1.94 -8.65
CA LEU A 70 19.09 0.98 -9.54
C LEU A 70 20.14 0.07 -10.17
N GLN A 71 20.02 -1.23 -9.95
CA GLN A 71 20.92 -2.25 -10.51
C GLN A 71 20.39 -2.79 -11.83
N THR A 72 19.13 -3.24 -11.85
CA THR A 72 18.53 -3.81 -13.05
C THR A 72 17.00 -3.76 -12.98
N VAL A 73 16.37 -3.85 -14.15
CA VAL A 73 14.94 -4.12 -14.28
C VAL A 73 14.80 -5.46 -14.99
N SER A 74 14.12 -6.41 -14.37
CA SER A 74 13.93 -7.76 -14.90
C SER A 74 12.47 -8.16 -14.84
N GLU A 75 12.03 -8.96 -15.78
CA GLU A 75 10.72 -9.58 -15.74
C GLU A 75 10.83 -10.96 -15.08
N MET A 76 9.97 -11.24 -14.11
CA MET A 76 9.89 -12.53 -13.42
C MET A 76 8.41 -12.90 -13.25
N ASN A 77 8.01 -14.06 -13.78
CA ASN A 77 6.62 -14.54 -13.73
C ASN A 77 5.57 -13.56 -14.30
N GLY A 78 5.96 -12.78 -15.32
CA GLY A 78 5.08 -11.77 -15.95
C GLY A 78 4.99 -10.44 -15.18
N GLU A 79 5.76 -10.28 -14.10
CA GLU A 79 5.87 -9.03 -13.36
C GLU A 79 7.23 -8.38 -13.61
N ARG A 80 7.25 -7.07 -13.89
CA ARG A 80 8.49 -6.31 -14.00
C ARG A 80 8.94 -5.87 -12.63
N LEU A 81 10.16 -6.24 -12.25
CA LEU A 81 10.79 -5.93 -10.98
C LEU A 81 12.00 -5.02 -11.20
N ALA A 82 12.06 -3.92 -10.46
CA ALA A 82 13.25 -3.09 -10.35
C ALA A 82 14.03 -3.48 -9.10
N PHE A 83 15.31 -3.79 -9.28
CA PHE A 83 16.23 -4.17 -8.21
C PHE A 83 17.13 -3.00 -7.87
N PHE A 84 17.16 -2.63 -6.61
CA PHE A 84 17.96 -1.55 -6.07
C PHE A 84 18.91 -2.08 -5.01
N GLU A 85 20.03 -1.38 -4.82
CA GLU A 85 20.96 -1.60 -3.73
C GLU A 85 21.09 -0.33 -2.89
N CYS A 86 21.12 -0.47 -1.56
CA CYS A 86 21.41 0.64 -0.67
C CYS A 86 22.93 0.74 -0.46
N VAL A 87 23.56 1.75 -1.03
CA VAL A 87 25.01 1.99 -0.93
C VAL A 87 25.31 3.12 0.05
N ASP A 88 26.41 2.99 0.79
CA ASP A 88 26.92 4.05 1.67
C ASP A 88 27.45 5.23 0.84
N VAL A 89 27.29 6.46 1.34
CA VAL A 89 27.77 7.72 0.72
C VAL A 89 28.99 8.29 1.42
#